data_AF-A0A821BMA0-F1
#
_entry.id   AF-A0A821BMA0-F1
#
_cell.length_a   1.000
_cell.length_b   1.000
_cell.length_c   1.000
_cell.angle_alpha   90.00
_cell.angle_beta   90.00
_cell.angle_gamma   90.00
#
_symmetry.space_group_name_H-M   'P 1'
#
loop_
_entity.id
_entity.type
_entity.pdbx_description
1 polymer ?
#
loop_
_entity_poly.entity_id
_entity_poly.type
_entity_poly.pdbx_seq_one_letter_code
_entity_poly.pdbx_strand_id
1 'polypeptide(L)'
;RSTTRKIFSLLNNQYINHEGRSKVLEAIRSLGEHICIDCIRHYQKPQQLKDNLEAAIRLPKGHFPEPEKVLKTILLFLKCCHPITSGENLVESMAQIVQRKDPYGILSRVHDIVHLLSITPCCFQMVEQADSSSSIKLKPEFQNYESIRREYDSRIIEMAMSNDFCLSAEQWSYLFYGNMQHEFEMALIYQKLHTPQSFTTAINLFYDMAKHAQGDPQTIEHLRGYFQFLSNIDLEKDASQWYQYTAALGLLKKVLKLLINLHK
;
A
#
# COMPACT_ATOMS: atom_id res chain seq x y z
N ARG A 1 16.66 7.35 9.38
CA ARG A 1 15.94 8.45 10.08
C ARG A 1 14.61 7.96 10.69
N SER A 2 13.76 7.27 9.92
CA SER A 2 12.49 6.68 10.43
C SER A 2 12.71 5.68 11.59
N THR A 3 13.64 4.73 11.42
CA THR A 3 13.99 3.73 12.45
C THR A 3 14.42 4.38 13.78
N THR A 4 15.23 5.43 13.72
CA THR A 4 15.68 6.20 14.90
C THR A 4 14.52 6.84 15.65
N ARG A 5 13.54 7.41 14.94
CA ARG A 5 12.33 7.99 15.56
C ARG A 5 11.49 6.91 16.25
N LYS A 6 11.29 5.75 15.62
CA LYS A 6 10.56 4.63 16.22
C LYS A 6 11.29 4.06 17.45
N ILE A 7 12.62 3.98 17.41
CA ILE A 7 13.44 3.59 18.58
C ILE A 7 13.29 4.61 19.71
N PHE A 8 13.31 5.90 19.40
CA PHE A 8 13.13 6.95 20.42
C PHE A 8 11.73 6.89 21.05
N SER A 9 10.70 6.66 20.23
CA SER A 9 9.32 6.43 20.71
C SER A 9 9.24 5.21 21.63
N LEU A 10 9.89 4.10 21.27
CA LEU A 10 9.96 2.90 22.10
C LEU A 10 10.54 3.22 23.49
N LEU A 11 11.67 3.93 23.54
CA LEU A 11 12.40 4.24 24.78
C LEU A 11 11.63 5.17 25.74
N ASN A 12 10.74 6.01 25.20
CA ASN A 12 9.96 6.96 25.99
C ASN A 12 8.69 6.38 26.61
N ASN A 13 8.38 5.10 26.37
CA ASN A 13 7.19 4.47 26.96
C ASN A 13 7.37 4.19 28.46
N GLN A 14 6.26 4.18 29.21
CA GLN A 14 6.26 3.84 30.63
C GLN A 14 6.24 2.32 30.85
N TYR A 15 7.40 1.74 31.13
CA TYR A 15 7.55 0.28 31.34
C TYR A 15 6.97 -0.26 32.65
N ILE A 16 6.64 0.62 33.60
CA ILE A 16 6.14 0.24 34.94
C ILE A 16 4.63 -0.05 34.89
N ASN A 17 3.88 0.73 34.13
CA ASN A 17 2.43 0.65 34.06
C ASN A 17 1.99 -0.44 33.07
N HIS A 18 0.86 -1.10 33.35
CA HIS A 18 0.31 -2.14 32.47
C HIS A 18 0.01 -1.60 31.07
N GLU A 19 -0.65 -0.45 30.97
CA GLU A 19 -0.99 0.19 29.69
C GLU A 19 0.26 0.59 28.89
N GLY A 20 1.28 1.11 29.57
CA GLY A 20 2.55 1.47 28.93
C GLY A 20 3.31 0.22 28.44
N ARG A 21 3.21 -0.90 29.16
CA ARG A 21 3.73 -2.19 28.73
C ARG A 21 3.03 -2.71 27.48
N SER A 22 1.71 -2.63 27.35
CA SER A 22 1.03 -3.01 26.10
C SER A 22 1.51 -2.17 24.91
N LYS A 23 1.61 -0.84 25.10
CA LYS A 23 2.16 0.08 24.07
C LYS A 23 3.61 -0.22 23.69
N VAL A 24 4.42 -0.70 24.62
CA VAL A 24 5.79 -1.17 24.32
C VAL A 24 5.77 -2.38 23.40
N LEU A 25 4.92 -3.38 23.64
CA LEU A 25 4.83 -4.55 22.76
C LEU A 25 4.38 -4.17 21.36
N GLU A 26 3.38 -3.28 21.25
CA GLU A 26 2.93 -2.71 19.97
C GLU A 26 4.07 -1.99 19.25
N ALA A 27 4.83 -1.16 19.98
CA ALA A 27 5.98 -0.44 19.42
C ALA A 27 7.10 -1.40 18.98
N ILE A 28 7.37 -2.47 19.74
CA ILE A 28 8.35 -3.50 19.36
C ILE A 28 7.90 -4.21 18.08
N ARG A 29 6.64 -4.64 18.01
CA ARG A 29 6.08 -5.29 16.81
C ARG A 29 6.14 -4.36 15.61
N SER A 30 5.69 -3.11 15.75
CA SER A 30 5.73 -2.09 14.68
C SER A 30 7.14 -1.73 14.23
N LEU A 31 8.12 -1.78 15.14
CA LEU A 31 9.52 -1.56 14.80
C LEU A 31 10.12 -2.78 14.09
N GLY A 32 9.80 -3.99 14.53
CA GLY A 32 10.21 -5.24 13.86
C GLY A 32 9.70 -5.31 12.43
N GLU A 33 8.43 -4.95 12.22
CA GLU A 33 7.84 -4.88 10.89
C GLU A 33 8.49 -3.82 10.02
N HIS A 34 8.71 -2.61 10.57
CA HIS A 34 9.37 -1.54 9.83
C HIS A 34 10.78 -1.93 9.38
N ILE A 35 11.52 -2.59 10.26
CA ILE A 35 12.85 -3.13 9.96
C ILE A 35 12.76 -4.18 8.84
N CYS A 36 11.80 -5.11 8.91
CA CYS A 36 11.61 -6.14 7.90
C CYS A 36 11.35 -5.52 6.52
N ILE A 37 10.47 -4.51 6.46
CA ILE A 37 10.21 -3.72 5.26
C ILE A 37 11.47 -3.01 4.74
N ASP A 38 12.28 -2.42 5.61
CA ASP A 38 13.53 -1.79 5.21
C ASP A 38 14.53 -2.81 4.63
N CYS A 39 14.57 -4.04 5.15
CA CYS A 39 15.34 -5.13 4.55
C CYS A 39 14.84 -5.50 3.14
N ILE A 40 13.52 -5.61 2.94
CA ILE A 40 12.92 -5.89 1.62
C ILE A 40 13.36 -4.80 0.63
N ARG A 41 13.25 -3.54 1.02
CA ARG A 41 13.67 -2.39 0.21
C ARG A 41 15.15 -2.41 -0.12
N HIS A 42 16.00 -2.92 0.77
CA HIS A 42 17.43 -3.07 0.49
C HIS A 42 17.69 -4.07 -0.64
N TYR A 43 16.94 -5.17 -0.70
CA TYR A 43 17.05 -6.16 -1.78
C TYR A 43 16.33 -5.74 -3.06
N GLN A 44 15.30 -4.90 -2.97
CA GLN A 44 14.63 -4.31 -4.15
C GLN A 44 15.55 -3.31 -4.86
N LYS A 45 16.02 -3.66 -6.06
CA LYS A 45 16.87 -2.78 -6.87
C LYS A 45 16.09 -1.54 -7.34
N PRO A 46 16.44 -0.31 -6.90
CA PRO A 46 15.64 0.89 -7.20
C PRO A 46 15.65 1.26 -8.69
N GLN A 47 16.69 0.88 -9.44
CA GLN A 47 16.85 1.23 -10.85
C GLN A 47 15.81 0.60 -11.79
N GLN A 48 15.23 -0.55 -11.43
CA GLN A 48 14.22 -1.26 -12.24
C GLN A 48 12.84 -1.27 -11.57
N LEU A 49 12.69 -0.61 -10.41
CA LEU A 49 11.49 -0.71 -9.60
C LEU A 49 10.26 -0.15 -10.34
N LYS A 50 10.41 1.00 -11.00
CA LYS A 50 9.32 1.64 -11.74
C LYS A 50 8.85 0.74 -12.89
N ASP A 51 9.77 0.29 -13.73
CA ASP A 51 9.45 -0.51 -14.91
C ASP A 51 8.85 -1.87 -14.51
N ASN A 52 9.39 -2.51 -13.47
CA ASN A 52 8.87 -3.77 -12.93
C ASN A 52 7.47 -3.58 -12.34
N LEU A 53 7.23 -2.47 -11.62
CA LEU A 53 5.94 -2.14 -11.04
C LEU A 53 4.90 -1.87 -12.14
N GLU A 54 5.27 -1.09 -13.16
CA GLU A 54 4.41 -0.80 -14.31
C GLU A 54 4.07 -2.08 -15.10
N ALA A 55 5.03 -2.99 -15.26
CA ALA A 55 4.79 -4.30 -15.87
C ALA A 55 3.89 -5.19 -15.02
N ALA A 56 4.09 -5.23 -13.70
CA ALA A 56 3.36 -6.09 -12.78
C ALA A 56 1.90 -5.66 -12.58
N ILE A 57 1.62 -4.36 -12.55
CA ILE A 57 0.25 -3.84 -12.43
C ILE A 57 -0.55 -4.11 -13.72
N ARG A 58 0.07 -4.67 -14.78
CA ARG A 58 -0.58 -5.01 -16.06
C ARG A 58 -1.38 -3.84 -16.61
N LEU A 59 -0.93 -2.61 -16.38
CA LEU A 59 -1.45 -1.45 -17.08
C LEU A 59 -1.13 -1.64 -18.56
N PRO A 60 -2.13 -1.75 -19.44
CA PRO A 60 -1.91 -1.86 -20.88
C PRO A 60 -0.99 -0.72 -21.34
N LYS A 61 0.25 -1.04 -21.70
CA LYS A 61 1.30 -0.13 -22.22
C LYS A 61 2.14 0.67 -21.21
N GLY A 62 2.28 0.18 -19.97
CA GLY A 62 3.52 0.33 -19.17
C GLY A 62 4.06 1.74 -18.90
N HIS A 63 3.21 2.68 -18.48
CA HIS A 63 3.56 3.95 -17.80
C HIS A 63 2.40 4.30 -16.85
N PHE A 64 2.69 4.86 -15.67
CA PHE A 64 1.65 5.49 -14.83
C PHE A 64 0.93 6.59 -15.63
N PRO A 65 -0.39 6.50 -15.87
CA PRO A 65 -1.11 7.54 -16.60
C PRO A 65 -1.15 8.83 -15.76
N GLU A 66 -1.26 10.00 -16.38
CA GLU A 66 -1.64 11.24 -15.68
C GLU A 66 -3.12 11.11 -15.27
N PRO A 67 -3.43 10.65 -14.04
CA PRO A 67 -4.80 10.24 -13.74
C PRO A 67 -5.68 11.47 -13.54
N GLU A 68 -5.10 12.64 -13.30
CA GLU A 68 -5.82 13.88 -13.03
C GLU A 68 -6.78 14.28 -14.14
N LYS A 69 -6.30 14.38 -15.39
CA LYS A 69 -7.13 14.79 -16.54
C LYS A 69 -8.27 13.79 -16.79
N VAL A 70 -7.97 12.49 -16.69
CA VAL A 70 -8.95 11.43 -16.92
C VAL A 70 -9.99 11.39 -15.81
N LEU A 71 -9.59 11.39 -14.54
CA LEU A 71 -10.50 11.37 -13.39
C LEU A 71 -11.42 12.59 -13.38
N LYS A 72 -10.88 13.79 -13.67
CA LYS A 72 -11.71 15.01 -13.80
C LYS A 72 -12.71 14.90 -14.94
N THR A 73 -12.33 14.31 -16.07
CA THR A 73 -13.23 14.10 -17.21
C THR A 73 -14.34 13.08 -16.88
N ILE A 74 -14.00 11.98 -16.22
CA ILE A 74 -14.95 10.97 -15.73
C ILE A 74 -15.94 11.60 -14.76
N LEU A 75 -15.47 12.39 -13.79
CA LEU A 75 -16.33 13.08 -12.83
C LEU A 75 -17.28 14.08 -13.49
N LEU A 76 -16.79 14.89 -14.44
CA LEU A 76 -17.64 15.82 -15.20
C LEU A 76 -18.70 15.09 -16.00
N PHE A 77 -18.34 13.96 -16.63
CA PHE A 77 -19.30 13.16 -17.39
C PHE A 77 -20.39 12.58 -16.48
N LEU A 78 -20.00 11.90 -15.40
CA LEU A 78 -20.94 11.27 -14.47
C LEU A 78 -21.85 12.28 -13.76
N LYS A 79 -21.46 13.56 -13.68
CA LYS A 79 -22.29 14.66 -13.17
C LYS A 79 -23.25 15.22 -14.23
N CYS A 80 -22.84 15.27 -15.49
CA CYS A 80 -23.59 15.99 -16.54
C CYS A 80 -24.45 15.08 -17.43
N CYS A 81 -24.23 13.77 -17.45
CA CYS A 81 -24.86 12.87 -18.43
C CYS A 81 -25.74 11.79 -17.78
N HIS A 82 -26.68 11.27 -18.60
CA HIS A 82 -27.58 10.19 -18.22
C HIS A 82 -26.81 8.96 -17.71
N PRO A 83 -27.37 8.25 -16.73
CA PRO A 83 -26.68 7.15 -16.08
C PRO A 83 -26.47 6.01 -17.08
N ILE A 84 -25.26 5.42 -17.05
CA ILE A 84 -24.88 4.34 -17.98
C ILE A 84 -25.82 3.16 -17.71
N THR A 85 -26.56 2.73 -18.72
CA THR A 85 -27.55 1.65 -18.62
C THR A 85 -26.86 0.32 -18.37
N SER A 86 -27.49 -0.54 -17.58
CA SER A 86 -26.95 -1.85 -17.23
C SER A 86 -27.00 -2.77 -18.44
N GLY A 87 -25.86 -2.95 -19.08
CA GLY A 87 -25.71 -3.69 -20.33
C GLY A 87 -24.68 -3.05 -21.24
N GLU A 88 -24.46 -1.74 -21.11
CA GLU A 88 -23.32 -1.09 -21.75
C GLU A 88 -22.02 -1.44 -20.99
N ASN A 89 -20.96 -1.73 -21.73
CA ASN A 89 -19.64 -1.88 -21.14
C ASN A 89 -19.21 -0.52 -20.58
N LEU A 90 -19.27 -0.37 -19.25
CA LEU A 90 -18.89 0.84 -18.49
C LEU A 90 -17.55 1.42 -18.99
N VAL A 91 -16.61 0.52 -19.27
CA VAL A 91 -15.27 0.87 -19.74
C VAL A 91 -15.30 1.46 -21.14
N GLU A 92 -16.04 0.86 -22.06
CA GLU A 92 -16.18 1.36 -23.44
C GLU A 92 -16.94 2.67 -23.50
N SER A 93 -18.07 2.80 -22.79
CA SER A 93 -18.86 4.03 -22.77
C SER A 93 -18.01 5.19 -22.25
N MET A 94 -17.37 5.04 -21.08
CA MET A 94 -16.48 6.06 -20.52
C MET A 94 -15.26 6.34 -21.41
N ALA A 95 -14.66 5.32 -22.03
CA ALA A 95 -13.54 5.51 -22.94
C ALA A 95 -13.90 6.34 -24.18
N GLN A 96 -15.04 6.06 -24.82
CA GLN A 96 -15.52 6.83 -25.97
C GLN A 96 -15.77 8.30 -25.63
N ILE A 97 -16.33 8.57 -24.44
CA ILE A 97 -16.62 9.93 -23.99
C ILE A 97 -15.35 10.73 -23.78
N VAL A 98 -14.37 10.14 -23.10
CA VAL A 98 -13.11 10.83 -22.83
C VAL A 98 -12.34 11.04 -24.14
N GLN A 99 -12.38 10.10 -25.09
CA GLN A 99 -11.84 10.27 -26.44
C GLN A 99 -12.50 11.45 -27.19
N ARG A 100 -13.83 11.63 -27.09
CA ARG A 100 -14.52 12.78 -27.71
C ARG A 100 -14.07 14.12 -27.11
N LYS A 101 -13.77 14.15 -25.80
CA LYS A 101 -13.29 15.36 -25.12
C LYS A 101 -11.77 15.57 -25.23
N ASP A 102 -11.04 14.56 -25.68
CA ASP A 102 -9.61 14.61 -25.96
C ASP A 102 -9.29 14.10 -27.38
N PRO A 103 -9.59 14.91 -28.41
CA PRO A 103 -9.46 14.52 -29.81
C PRO A 103 -8.00 14.30 -30.25
N TYR A 104 -7.03 14.76 -29.46
CA TYR A 104 -5.60 14.62 -29.75
C TYR A 104 -5.00 13.31 -29.23
N GLY A 105 -5.79 12.46 -28.56
CA GLY A 105 -5.33 11.16 -28.08
C GLY A 105 -4.26 11.25 -26.98
N ILE A 106 -4.20 12.37 -26.28
CA ILE A 106 -3.36 12.57 -25.08
C ILE A 106 -3.73 11.51 -24.02
N LEU A 107 -4.99 11.10 -24.03
CA LEU A 107 -5.60 10.09 -23.18
C LEU A 107 -5.65 8.73 -23.91
N SER A 108 -4.49 8.27 -24.41
CA SER A 108 -4.34 6.93 -25.03
C SER A 108 -4.74 5.76 -24.10
N ARG A 109 -4.97 6.03 -22.80
CA ARG A 109 -5.08 5.04 -21.71
C ARG A 109 -6.32 5.18 -20.83
N VAL A 110 -7.38 5.82 -21.34
CA VAL A 110 -8.65 5.95 -20.61
C VAL A 110 -9.20 4.59 -20.21
N HIS A 111 -9.11 3.62 -21.12
CA HIS A 111 -9.57 2.26 -20.88
C HIS A 111 -8.94 1.68 -19.61
N ASP A 112 -7.67 1.94 -19.35
CA ASP A 112 -6.93 1.35 -18.22
C ASP A 112 -7.35 1.97 -16.89
N ILE A 113 -7.49 3.31 -16.87
CA ILE A 113 -7.94 4.03 -15.68
C ILE A 113 -9.39 3.69 -15.37
N VAL A 114 -10.25 3.65 -16.39
CA VAL A 114 -11.64 3.25 -16.22
C VAL A 114 -11.72 1.79 -15.82
N HIS A 115 -10.90 0.91 -16.39
CA HIS A 115 -10.85 -0.50 -16.01
C HIS A 115 -10.49 -0.64 -14.53
N LEU A 116 -9.42 0.03 -14.06
CA LEU A 116 -9.05 0.08 -12.64
C LEU A 116 -10.19 0.57 -11.75
N LEU A 117 -10.89 1.64 -12.14
CA LEU A 117 -12.06 2.13 -11.42
C LEU A 117 -13.26 1.17 -11.47
N SER A 118 -13.44 0.44 -12.57
CA SER A 118 -14.57 -0.48 -12.79
C SER A 118 -14.37 -1.83 -12.10
N ILE A 119 -13.12 -2.31 -11.99
CA ILE A 119 -12.76 -3.48 -11.17
C ILE A 119 -12.98 -3.17 -9.69
N THR A 120 -13.16 -1.89 -9.33
CA THR A 120 -13.48 -1.48 -7.97
C THR A 120 -15.00 -1.57 -7.76
N PRO A 121 -15.54 -2.65 -7.13
CA PRO A 121 -16.95 -2.72 -6.74
C PRO A 121 -17.35 -1.63 -5.72
N CYS A 122 -16.36 -0.88 -5.21
CA CYS A 122 -16.56 0.15 -4.22
C CYS A 122 -16.92 1.53 -4.80
N CYS A 123 -16.48 1.91 -6.01
CA CYS A 123 -16.68 3.28 -6.51
C CYS A 123 -18.07 3.52 -7.09
N PHE A 124 -18.67 2.47 -7.65
CA PHE A 124 -19.92 2.54 -8.37
C PHE A 124 -21.03 1.79 -7.62
N GLN A 125 -22.27 2.24 -7.83
CA GLN A 125 -23.47 1.59 -7.34
C GLN A 125 -24.43 1.39 -8.51
N MET A 126 -25.09 0.25 -8.54
CA MET A 126 -26.21 0.01 -9.43
C MET A 126 -27.46 0.63 -8.82
N VAL A 127 -28.18 1.41 -9.61
CA VAL A 127 -29.44 2.05 -9.24
C VAL A 127 -30.51 1.54 -10.19
N GLU A 128 -31.48 0.82 -9.65
CA GLU A 128 -32.69 0.40 -10.37
C GLU A 128 -33.52 1.62 -10.73
N GLN A 129 -33.98 1.67 -11.98
CA GLN A 129 -34.85 2.70 -12.52
C GLN A 129 -36.29 2.20 -12.59
N ALA A 130 -37.23 3.14 -12.66
CA ALA A 130 -38.67 2.86 -12.64
C ALA A 130 -39.16 2.05 -13.86
N ASP A 131 -38.37 2.00 -14.94
CA ASP A 131 -38.65 1.26 -16.17
C ASP A 131 -38.06 -0.17 -16.17
N SER A 132 -37.61 -0.67 -15.01
CA SER A 132 -36.90 -1.95 -14.84
C SER A 132 -35.51 -2.00 -15.48
N SER A 133 -34.97 -0.88 -15.98
CA SER A 133 -33.56 -0.77 -16.31
C SER A 133 -32.73 -0.54 -15.04
N SER A 134 -31.48 -1.01 -14.99
CA SER A 134 -30.57 -0.59 -13.92
C SER A 134 -29.49 0.30 -14.50
N SER A 135 -28.88 1.14 -13.67
CA SER A 135 -27.93 2.13 -14.15
C SER A 135 -26.79 2.36 -13.18
N ILE A 136 -25.61 2.62 -13.71
CA ILE A 136 -24.39 2.72 -12.92
C ILE A 136 -24.15 4.18 -12.55
N LYS A 137 -24.06 4.47 -11.25
CA LYS A 137 -23.72 5.78 -10.72
C LYS A 137 -22.53 5.70 -9.79
N LEU A 138 -21.78 6.80 -9.69
CA LEU A 138 -20.73 6.91 -8.68
C LEU A 138 -21.37 7.05 -7.29
N LYS A 139 -20.82 6.35 -6.30
CA LYS A 139 -21.27 6.51 -4.91
C LYS A 139 -21.01 7.95 -4.43
N PRO A 140 -21.86 8.49 -3.55
CA PRO A 140 -21.78 9.90 -3.13
C PRO A 140 -20.40 10.29 -2.57
N GLU A 141 -19.73 9.40 -1.86
CA GLU A 141 -18.41 9.61 -1.29
C GLU A 141 -17.29 9.82 -2.32
N PHE A 142 -17.47 9.40 -3.59
CA PHE A 142 -16.45 9.54 -4.64
C PHE A 142 -16.75 10.66 -5.65
N GLN A 143 -17.80 11.47 -5.44
CA GLN A 143 -18.22 12.52 -6.40
C GLN A 143 -17.31 13.76 -6.46
N ASN A 144 -16.21 13.76 -5.72
CA ASN A 144 -15.19 14.80 -5.74
C ASN A 144 -13.83 14.21 -6.20
N TYR A 145 -12.98 15.07 -6.77
CA TYR A 145 -11.70 14.67 -7.34
C TYR A 145 -10.77 14.04 -6.31
N GLU A 146 -10.66 14.63 -5.12
CA GLU A 146 -9.76 14.16 -4.07
C GLU A 146 -10.11 12.74 -3.61
N SER A 147 -11.40 12.43 -3.46
CA SER A 147 -11.86 11.14 -2.97
C SER A 147 -11.68 10.04 -4.01
N ILE A 148 -12.03 10.30 -5.28
CA ILE A 148 -11.79 9.32 -6.36
C ILE A 148 -10.28 9.16 -6.63
N ARG A 149 -9.48 10.22 -6.49
CA ARG A 149 -8.02 10.15 -6.63
C ARG A 149 -7.40 9.31 -5.51
N ARG A 150 -7.83 9.49 -4.27
CA ARG A 150 -7.36 8.70 -3.13
C ARG A 150 -7.70 7.21 -3.30
N GLU A 151 -8.90 6.89 -3.79
CA GLU A 151 -9.28 5.51 -4.07
C GLU A 151 -8.44 4.93 -5.22
N TYR A 152 -8.20 5.71 -6.28
CA TYR A 152 -7.31 5.32 -7.37
C TYR A 152 -5.89 4.99 -6.90
N ASP A 153 -5.26 5.88 -6.13
CA ASP A 153 -3.92 5.67 -5.56
C ASP A 153 -3.90 4.44 -4.64
N SER A 154 -4.95 4.26 -3.82
CA SER A 154 -5.09 3.10 -2.93
C SER A 154 -5.13 1.78 -3.70
N ARG A 155 -5.80 1.72 -4.85
CA ARG A 155 -5.85 0.49 -5.66
C ARG A 155 -4.50 0.16 -6.28
N ILE A 156 -3.79 1.17 -6.78
CA ILE A 156 -2.44 0.95 -7.31
C ILE A 156 -1.51 0.41 -6.22
N ILE A 157 -1.56 0.99 -5.02
CA ILE A 157 -0.74 0.54 -3.89
C ILE A 157 -1.12 -0.90 -3.49
N GLU A 158 -2.40 -1.24 -3.44
CA GLU A 158 -2.87 -2.60 -3.13
C GLU A 158 -2.41 -3.62 -4.20
N MET A 159 -2.49 -3.28 -5.48
CA MET A 159 -1.96 -4.13 -6.56
C MET A 159 -0.45 -4.30 -6.46
N ALA A 160 0.27 -3.25 -6.13
CA ALA A 160 1.71 -3.30 -5.92
C ALA A 160 2.07 -4.22 -4.75
N MET A 161 1.36 -4.11 -3.62
CA MET A 161 1.52 -4.99 -2.46
C MET A 161 1.21 -6.46 -2.82
N SER A 162 0.20 -6.69 -3.67
CA SER A 162 -0.16 -8.03 -4.15
C SER A 162 0.86 -8.63 -5.11
N ASN A 163 1.73 -7.80 -5.70
CA ASN A 163 2.84 -8.19 -6.57
C ASN A 163 4.19 -8.00 -5.86
N ASP A 164 4.20 -8.02 -4.52
CA ASP A 164 5.43 -8.04 -3.71
C ASP A 164 6.32 -6.77 -3.81
N PHE A 165 5.75 -5.64 -4.24
CA PHE A 165 6.44 -4.35 -4.23
C PHE A 165 6.28 -3.64 -2.89
N CYS A 166 7.38 -3.09 -2.37
CA CYS A 166 7.41 -2.48 -1.04
C CYS A 166 7.98 -1.05 -1.06
N LEU A 167 7.22 -0.11 -1.63
CA LEU A 167 7.63 1.29 -1.70
C LEU A 167 7.35 2.03 -0.38
N SER A 168 8.13 3.07 -0.09
CA SER A 168 7.86 4.03 0.97
C SER A 168 6.81 5.05 0.55
N ALA A 169 6.20 5.73 1.52
CA ALA A 169 5.26 6.82 1.26
C ALA A 169 5.91 7.95 0.42
N GLU A 170 7.18 8.23 0.68
CA GLU A 170 8.00 9.16 -0.09
C GLU A 170 8.15 8.70 -1.56
N GLN A 171 8.49 7.42 -1.76
CA GLN A 171 8.59 6.83 -3.10
C GLN A 171 7.26 6.86 -3.85
N TRP A 172 6.14 6.55 -3.17
CA TRP A 172 4.80 6.65 -3.76
C TRP A 172 4.43 8.08 -4.14
N SER A 173 4.69 9.05 -3.27
CA SER A 173 4.43 10.46 -3.54
C SER A 173 5.21 10.92 -4.78
N TYR A 174 6.50 10.58 -4.86
CA TYR A 174 7.31 10.92 -6.02
C TYR A 174 6.83 10.20 -7.28
N LEU A 175 6.45 8.92 -7.19
CA LEU A 175 5.99 8.13 -8.32
C LEU A 175 4.65 8.64 -8.90
N PHE A 176 3.70 9.03 -8.05
CA PHE A 176 2.37 9.45 -8.46
C PHE A 176 2.24 10.94 -8.78
N TYR A 177 3.09 11.78 -8.17
CA TYR A 177 2.96 13.24 -8.22
C TYR A 177 4.26 13.97 -8.62
N GLY A 178 5.39 13.27 -8.72
CA GLY A 178 6.69 13.87 -9.02
C GLY A 178 7.27 14.74 -7.89
N ASN A 179 6.66 14.71 -6.70
CA ASN A 179 7.05 15.53 -5.55
C ASN A 179 6.78 14.79 -4.23
N MET A 180 7.23 15.35 -3.10
CA MET A 180 7.04 14.77 -1.76
C MET A 180 5.87 15.38 -0.97
N GLN A 181 5.04 16.22 -1.60
CA GLN A 181 3.96 16.93 -0.89
C GLN A 181 2.84 15.98 -0.44
N HIS A 182 2.71 14.82 -1.08
CA HIS A 182 1.66 13.84 -0.83
C HIS A 182 2.15 12.68 0.05
N GLU A 183 3.35 12.77 0.65
CA GLU A 183 3.93 11.70 1.51
C GLU A 183 2.96 11.31 2.63
N PHE A 184 2.36 12.30 3.31
CA PHE A 184 1.43 12.04 4.41
C PHE A 184 0.19 11.27 3.93
N GLU A 185 -0.35 11.62 2.77
CA GLU A 185 -1.53 10.97 2.20
C GLU A 185 -1.21 9.52 1.80
N MET A 186 -0.04 9.29 1.19
CA MET A 186 0.42 7.93 0.85
C MET A 186 0.62 7.08 2.11
N ALA A 187 1.13 7.68 3.19
CA ALA A 187 1.27 6.98 4.48
C ALA A 187 -0.09 6.58 5.07
N LEU A 188 -1.12 7.44 4.98
CA LEU A 188 -2.47 7.13 5.42
C LEU A 188 -3.11 6.01 4.60
N ILE A 189 -2.93 6.01 3.28
CA ILE A 189 -3.40 4.93 2.40
C ILE A 189 -2.72 3.63 2.80
N TYR A 190 -1.40 3.63 2.96
CA TYR A 190 -0.64 2.45 3.36
C TYR A 190 -1.10 1.90 4.72
N GLN A 191 -1.36 2.78 5.70
CA GLN A 191 -1.89 2.40 6.99
C GLN A 191 -3.29 1.76 6.88
N LYS A 192 -4.15 2.27 6.00
CA LYS A 192 -5.50 1.73 5.78
C LYS A 192 -5.47 0.34 5.11
N LEU A 193 -4.51 0.11 4.23
CA LEU A 193 -4.31 -1.18 3.55
C LEU A 193 -3.59 -2.21 4.43
N HIS A 194 -3.00 -1.76 5.54
CA HIS A 194 -2.31 -2.63 6.46
C HIS A 194 -3.30 -3.53 7.20
N THR A 195 -2.98 -4.82 7.28
CA THR A 195 -3.77 -5.83 7.97
C THR A 195 -2.92 -6.52 9.03
N PRO A 196 -3.52 -7.19 10.03
CA PRO A 196 -2.75 -7.94 11.03
C PRO A 196 -1.79 -8.99 10.43
N GLN A 197 -2.10 -9.49 9.21
CA GLN A 197 -1.29 -10.46 8.47
C GLN A 197 -0.16 -9.83 7.67
N SER A 198 -0.16 -8.50 7.46
CA SER A 198 0.84 -7.80 6.64
C SER A 198 2.27 -8.04 7.10
N PHE A 199 2.51 -8.16 8.42
CA PHE A 199 3.84 -8.47 8.92
C PHE A 199 4.28 -9.88 8.51
N THR A 200 3.41 -10.89 8.64
CA THR A 200 3.72 -12.26 8.21
C THR A 200 4.01 -12.33 6.71
N THR A 201 3.23 -11.62 5.90
CA THR A 201 3.47 -11.52 4.45
C THR A 201 4.83 -10.88 4.16
N ALA A 202 5.17 -9.79 4.84
CA ALA A 202 6.46 -9.13 4.70
C ALA A 202 7.64 -10.06 5.06
N ILE A 203 7.49 -10.90 6.09
CA ILE A 203 8.54 -11.86 6.49
C ILE A 203 8.84 -12.87 5.39
N ASN A 204 7.79 -13.41 4.75
CA ASN A 204 7.95 -14.36 3.66
C ASN A 204 8.63 -13.69 2.45
N LEU A 205 8.17 -12.48 2.10
CA LEU A 205 8.75 -11.71 1.02
C LEU A 205 10.24 -11.38 1.27
N PHE A 206 10.59 -10.95 2.48
CA PHE A 206 11.98 -10.73 2.88
C PHE A 206 12.81 -12.00 2.69
N TYR A 207 12.31 -13.14 3.14
CA TYR A 207 13.03 -14.40 3.09
C TYR A 207 13.28 -14.88 1.66
N ASP A 208 12.27 -14.78 0.79
CA ASP A 208 12.38 -15.17 -0.62
C ASP A 208 13.37 -14.26 -1.35
N MET A 209 13.29 -12.95 -1.17
CA MET A 209 14.25 -12.00 -1.76
C MET A 209 15.67 -12.21 -1.25
N ALA A 210 15.85 -12.37 0.07
CA ALA A 210 17.17 -12.54 0.68
C ALA A 210 17.86 -13.83 0.22
N LYS A 211 17.10 -14.92 0.04
CA LYS A 211 17.61 -16.18 -0.53
C LYS A 211 18.17 -16.01 -1.94
N HIS A 212 17.50 -15.24 -2.78
CA HIS A 212 17.95 -14.98 -4.15
C HIS A 212 19.15 -14.02 -4.22
N ALA A 213 19.36 -13.20 -3.19
CA ALA A 213 20.41 -12.19 -3.14
C ALA A 213 21.80 -12.71 -2.74
N GLN A 214 22.01 -14.04 -2.61
CA GLN A 214 23.29 -14.66 -2.20
C GLN A 214 23.86 -14.15 -0.86
N GLY A 215 23.00 -13.81 0.11
CA GLY A 215 23.44 -13.49 1.48
C GLY A 215 23.81 -14.73 2.31
N ASP A 216 24.41 -14.54 3.48
CA ASP A 216 24.68 -15.62 4.43
C ASP A 216 23.37 -16.33 4.86
N PRO A 217 23.17 -17.60 4.48
CA PRO A 217 21.93 -18.33 4.75
C PRO A 217 21.60 -18.42 6.25
N GLN A 218 22.62 -18.51 7.11
CA GLN A 218 22.40 -18.62 8.56
C GLN A 218 21.86 -17.33 9.14
N THR A 219 22.45 -16.19 8.76
CA THR A 219 21.97 -14.87 9.20
C THR A 219 20.53 -14.62 8.73
N ILE A 220 20.19 -14.99 7.49
CA ILE A 220 18.84 -14.84 6.95
C ILE A 220 17.82 -15.70 7.72
N GLU A 221 18.16 -16.96 8.01
CA GLU A 221 17.27 -17.86 8.77
C GLU A 221 17.06 -17.35 10.21
N HIS A 222 18.12 -16.86 10.86
CA HIS A 222 18.00 -16.23 12.18
C HIS A 222 17.09 -15.00 12.15
N LEU A 223 17.24 -14.11 11.17
CA LEU A 223 16.40 -12.92 11.03
C LEU A 223 14.94 -13.29 10.80
N ARG A 224 14.67 -14.28 9.94
CA ARG A 224 13.32 -14.80 9.72
C ARG A 224 12.70 -15.27 11.02
N GLY A 225 13.41 -16.10 11.81
CA GLY A 225 12.93 -16.58 13.10
C GLY A 225 12.66 -15.45 14.09
N TYR A 226 13.50 -14.42 14.11
CA TYR A 226 13.28 -13.24 14.95
C TYR A 226 12.04 -12.45 14.52
N PHE A 227 11.84 -12.20 13.22
CA PHE A 227 10.64 -11.52 12.76
C PHE A 227 9.37 -12.33 13.02
N GLN A 228 9.39 -13.66 12.83
CA GLN A 228 8.25 -14.53 13.14
C GLN A 228 7.86 -14.48 14.61
N PHE A 229 8.83 -14.39 15.51
CA PHE A 229 8.54 -14.19 16.92
C PHE A 229 7.85 -12.83 17.14
N LEU A 230 8.38 -11.76 16.53
CA LEU A 230 7.84 -10.41 16.68
C LEU A 230 6.42 -10.28 16.08
N SER A 231 6.13 -10.98 14.97
CA SER A 231 4.79 -10.97 14.34
C SER A 231 3.74 -11.71 15.16
N ASN A 232 4.17 -12.67 15.99
CA ASN A 232 3.29 -13.48 16.82
C ASN A 232 3.12 -12.92 18.25
N ILE A 233 3.66 -11.73 18.53
CA ILE A 233 3.40 -11.05 19.80
C ILE A 233 1.89 -10.81 19.91
N ASP A 234 1.29 -11.44 20.91
CA ASP A 234 -0.10 -11.30 21.27
C ASP A 234 -0.31 -9.95 21.95
N LEU A 235 -1.06 -9.06 21.30
CA LEU A 235 -1.35 -7.72 21.80
C LEU A 235 -2.56 -7.70 22.75
N GLU A 236 -3.34 -8.78 22.80
CA GLU A 236 -4.58 -8.87 23.56
C GLU A 236 -4.40 -9.61 24.89
N LYS A 237 -3.38 -10.47 25.01
CA LYS A 237 -3.05 -11.10 26.29
C LYS A 237 -2.48 -10.09 27.27
N ASP A 238 -2.98 -10.16 28.51
CA ASP A 238 -2.47 -9.35 29.62
C ASP A 238 -0.94 -9.39 29.67
N ALA A 239 -0.37 -8.19 29.73
CA ALA A 239 1.06 -7.88 29.85
C ALA A 239 1.69 -8.38 31.16
N SER A 240 1.08 -9.37 31.81
CA SER A 240 1.46 -9.94 33.10
C SER A 240 2.71 -10.83 33.00
N GLN A 241 3.09 -11.30 31.82
CA GLN A 241 4.29 -12.11 31.63
C GLN A 241 5.51 -11.26 31.24
N TRP A 242 6.24 -10.75 32.24
CA TRP A 242 7.56 -10.09 32.08
C TRP A 242 8.55 -10.85 31.18
N TYR A 243 8.38 -12.16 31.05
CA TYR A 243 9.15 -13.00 30.15
C TYR A 243 8.97 -12.61 28.66
N GLN A 244 7.74 -12.32 28.23
CA GLN A 244 7.48 -11.94 26.84
C GLN A 244 8.12 -10.59 26.50
N TYR A 245 8.10 -9.65 27.45
CA TYR A 245 8.76 -8.35 27.35
C TYR A 245 10.28 -8.47 27.17
N THR A 246 10.92 -9.23 28.06
CA THR A 246 12.37 -9.39 28.04
C THR A 246 12.82 -10.16 26.80
N ALA A 247 12.06 -11.18 26.39
CA ALA A 247 12.29 -11.89 25.12
C ALA A 247 12.15 -10.96 23.91
N ALA A 248 11.07 -10.19 23.80
CA ALA A 248 10.81 -9.29 22.68
C ALA A 248 11.88 -8.19 22.55
N LEU A 249 12.25 -7.54 23.66
CA LEU A 249 13.33 -6.54 23.68
C LEU A 249 14.70 -7.17 23.35
N GLY A 250 14.97 -8.36 23.89
CA GLY A 250 16.20 -9.10 23.60
C GLY A 250 16.33 -9.45 22.13
N LEU A 251 15.25 -9.90 21.49
CA LEU A 251 15.19 -10.22 20.07
C LEU A 251 15.31 -8.97 19.21
N LEU A 252 14.60 -7.90 19.53
CA LEU A 252 14.72 -6.62 18.82
C LEU A 252 16.16 -6.10 18.85
N LYS A 253 16.86 -6.20 19.99
CA LYS A 253 18.27 -5.85 20.10
C LYS A 253 19.15 -6.71 19.19
N LYS A 254 18.88 -8.01 19.07
CA LYS A 254 19.61 -8.92 18.17
C LYS A 254 19.37 -8.55 16.71
N VAL A 255 18.12 -8.28 16.32
CA VAL A 255 17.75 -7.82 14.98
C VAL A 255 18.51 -6.54 14.63
N LEU A 256 18.45 -5.51 15.48
CA LEU A 256 19.15 -4.24 15.25
C LEU A 256 20.67 -4.42 15.09
N LYS A 257 21.30 -5.29 15.91
CA LYS A 257 22.72 -5.60 15.77
C LYS A 257 23.05 -6.27 14.43
N LEU A 258 22.23 -7.23 14.01
CA LEU A 258 22.42 -7.92 12.74
C LEU A 258 22.25 -6.98 11.54
N LEU A 259 21.27 -6.08 11.57
CA LEU A 259 21.11 -5.07 10.52
C LEU A 259 22.32 -4.14 10.40
N ILE A 260 22.86 -3.67 11.53
CA ILE A 260 24.05 -2.82 11.55
C ILE A 260 25.23 -3.56 10.90
N ASN A 261 25.32 -4.87 11.09
CA ASN A 261 26.36 -5.69 10.47
C ASN A 261 26.09 -5.94 8.98
N LEU A 262 24.84 -6.08 8.54
CA LEU A 262 24.47 -6.26 7.13
C LEU A 262 24.68 -4.99 6.28
N HIS A 263 24.62 -3.81 6.91
CA HIS A 263 24.82 -2.52 6.23
C HIS A 263 26.26 -1.97 6.32
N LYS A 264 27.19 -2.71 6.95
CA LYS A 264 28.62 -2.38 6.99
C LYS A 264 29.38 -3.18 5.95
#